data_AF-A0A023WRY5-F1
#
_entry.id   AF-A0A023WRY5-F1
#
_cell.length_a   1.000
_cell.length_b   1.000
_cell.length_c   1.000
_cell.angle_alpha   90.00
_cell.angle_beta   90.00
_cell.angle_gamma   90.00
#
_symmetry.space_group_name_H-M   'P 1'
#
loop_
_entity.id
_entity.type
_entity.pdbx_description
1 polymer ?
#
loop_
_entity_poly.entity_id
_entity_poly.type
_entity_poly.pdbx_seq_one_letter_code
_entity_poly.pdbx_strand_id
1 'polypeptide(L)'
;MAFKHTLASASLITAITTLSGCGSGVPGCGDQETKDLVSSIADREFAKQMGAEAAQLIKWKVIAIRTTDENEKTGAFECAANLEVSGPGGTHEAPITYTVEKTDDGDFYVNVFGL
;
A
#
# COMPACT_ATOMS: atom_id res chain seq x y z
N MET A 1 8.61 7.83 42.16
CA MET A 1 9.55 7.03 41.34
C MET A 1 8.69 6.24 40.36
N ALA A 2 8.26 6.76 39.20
CA ALA A 2 9.02 7.15 38.01
C ALA A 2 9.83 6.00 37.40
N PHE A 3 9.15 5.12 36.65
CA PHE A 3 9.76 4.42 35.51
C PHE A 3 9.02 4.86 34.25
N LYS A 4 9.74 5.66 33.46
CA LYS A 4 9.36 6.22 32.17
C LYS A 4 9.66 5.14 31.12
N HIS A 5 8.64 4.58 30.50
CA HIS A 5 8.80 3.95 29.18
C HIS A 5 7.96 4.76 28.20
N THR A 6 8.62 5.73 27.59
CA THR A 6 8.15 6.42 26.39
C THR A 6 8.20 5.41 25.26
N LEU A 7 7.09 4.69 25.03
CA LEU A 7 6.85 4.02 23.76
C LEU A 7 6.41 5.12 22.80
N ALA A 8 7.35 5.57 21.96
CA ALA A 8 7.01 6.29 20.75
C ALA A 8 6.12 5.36 19.92
N SER A 9 4.82 5.65 19.91
CA SER A 9 3.84 4.93 19.12
C SER A 9 4.12 5.26 17.64
N ALA A 10 5.00 4.50 17.01
CA ALA A 10 5.04 4.40 15.56
C ALA A 10 3.77 3.64 15.17
N SER A 11 2.67 4.38 14.98
CA SER A 11 1.42 3.82 14.49
C SER A 11 1.68 3.31 13.07
N LEU A 12 1.98 2.02 12.95
CA LEU A 12 2.02 1.32 11.67
C LEU A 12 0.56 1.18 11.22
N ILE A 13 0.09 2.11 10.39
CA ILE A 13 -1.26 2.06 9.83
C ILE A 13 -1.25 1.03 8.71
N THR A 14 -1.80 -0.14 9.02
CA THR A 14 -2.00 -1.23 8.07
C THR A 14 -3.36 -1.05 7.40
N ALA A 15 -3.38 -0.97 6.07
CA ALA A 15 -4.60 -0.75 5.31
C ALA A 15 -4.83 -1.83 4.26
N ILE A 16 -6.08 -2.27 4.17
CA ILE A 16 -6.48 -3.57 3.61
C ILE A 16 -7.56 -3.39 2.55
N THR A 17 -7.37 -3.98 1.37
CA THR A 17 -8.37 -4.03 0.30
C THR A 17 -8.15 -5.25 -0.61
N THR A 18 -9.24 -5.78 -1.17
CA THR A 18 -9.23 -6.87 -2.15
C THR A 18 -9.74 -6.38 -3.50
N LEU A 19 -9.14 -6.83 -4.60
CA LEU A 19 -9.69 -6.69 -5.96
C LEU A 19 -9.89 -8.07 -6.57
N SER A 20 -11.02 -8.23 -7.26
CA SER A 20 -11.34 -9.44 -8.00
C SER A 20 -10.68 -9.44 -9.38
N GLY A 21 -9.46 -9.99 -9.43
CA GLY A 21 -8.70 -10.22 -10.65
C GLY A 21 -9.11 -11.52 -11.34
N CYS A 22 -9.64 -11.43 -12.56
CA CYS A 22 -9.92 -12.57 -13.43
C CYS A 22 -8.60 -13.03 -14.09
N GLY A 23 -7.67 -13.58 -13.31
CA GLY A 23 -6.36 -14.03 -13.75
C GLY A 23 -5.91 -15.25 -12.95
N SER A 24 -5.23 -16.20 -13.58
CA SER A 24 -4.91 -17.50 -12.97
C SER A 24 -3.79 -17.45 -11.90
N GLY A 25 -3.23 -16.28 -11.58
CA GLY A 25 -2.11 -16.12 -10.64
C GLY A 25 -2.19 -14.84 -9.81
N VAL A 26 -1.33 -14.75 -8.77
CA VAL A 26 -1.14 -13.53 -7.98
C VAL A 26 -0.51 -12.46 -8.89
N PRO A 27 -1.05 -11.24 -8.97
CA PRO A 27 -0.43 -10.19 -9.76
C PRO A 27 0.91 -9.77 -9.13
N GLY A 28 1.88 -9.46 -9.98
CA GLY A 28 3.20 -9.00 -9.56
C GLY A 28 3.17 -7.62 -8.91
N CYS A 29 4.25 -7.28 -8.20
CA CYS A 29 4.41 -5.98 -7.54
C CYS A 29 4.17 -4.79 -8.48
N GLY A 30 4.60 -4.90 -9.74
CA GLY A 30 4.54 -3.85 -10.75
C GLY A 30 3.28 -3.86 -11.62
N ASP A 31 2.41 -4.86 -11.45
CA ASP A 31 1.21 -4.99 -12.26
C ASP A 31 0.24 -3.84 -11.97
N GLN A 32 -0.50 -3.45 -13.00
CA GLN A 32 -1.35 -2.27 -12.92
C GLN A 32 -2.43 -2.42 -11.86
N GLU A 33 -3.04 -3.59 -11.74
CA GLU A 33 -4.04 -3.89 -10.71
C GLU A 33 -3.48 -3.79 -9.28
N THR A 34 -2.25 -4.27 -9.07
CA THR A 34 -1.52 -4.11 -7.79
C THR A 34 -1.30 -2.63 -7.46
N LYS A 35 -0.79 -1.86 -8.43
CA LYS A 35 -0.49 -0.44 -8.24
C LYS A 35 -1.75 0.40 -8.00
N ASP A 36 -2.82 0.10 -8.72
CA ASP A 36 -4.11 0.77 -8.56
C ASP A 36 -4.66 0.51 -7.16
N LEU A 37 -4.50 -0.72 -6.66
CA LEU A 37 -4.94 -1.06 -5.33
C LEU A 37 -4.12 -0.38 -4.24
N VAL A 38 -2.79 -0.40 -4.32
CA VAL A 38 -1.92 0.35 -3.40
C VAL A 38 -2.27 1.84 -3.39
N SER A 39 -2.53 2.42 -4.56
CA SER A 39 -2.92 3.84 -4.68
C SER A 39 -4.29 4.11 -4.06
N SER A 40 -5.26 3.20 -4.22
CA SER A 40 -6.58 3.29 -3.58
C SER A 40 -6.50 3.15 -2.07
N ILE A 41 -5.62 2.29 -1.56
CA ILE A 41 -5.34 2.15 -0.13
C ILE A 41 -4.80 3.48 0.41
N ALA A 42 -3.77 4.05 -0.24
CA ALA A 42 -3.18 5.32 0.16
C ALA A 42 -4.21 6.46 0.16
N ASP A 43 -5.03 6.56 -0.88
CA ASP A 43 -6.10 7.56 -0.96
C ASP A 43 -7.11 7.43 0.18
N ARG A 44 -7.52 6.20 0.49
CA ARG A 44 -8.46 5.92 1.58
C ARG A 44 -7.90 6.27 2.94
N GLU A 45 -6.65 5.91 3.22
CA GLU A 45 -6.00 6.26 4.49
C GLU A 45 -5.79 7.76 4.62
N PHE A 46 -5.40 8.44 3.53
CA PHE A 46 -5.32 9.90 3.52
C PHE A 46 -6.68 10.56 3.74
N ALA A 47 -7.74 10.08 3.07
CA ALA A 47 -9.09 10.58 3.25
C ALA A 47 -9.60 10.39 4.68
N LYS A 48 -9.24 9.29 5.35
CA LYS A 48 -9.56 9.05 6.77
C LYS A 48 -8.88 10.06 7.70
N GLN A 49 -7.63 10.44 7.41
CA GLN A 49 -6.85 11.34 8.26
C GLN A 49 -7.15 12.83 7.98
N MET A 50 -7.31 13.19 6.71
CA MET A 50 -7.37 14.59 6.26
C MET A 50 -8.77 15.01 5.76
N GLY A 51 -9.68 14.06 5.57
CA GLY A 51 -11.02 14.27 5.04
C GLY A 51 -11.11 14.04 3.52
N ALA A 52 -12.31 13.66 3.07
CA ALA A 52 -12.59 13.32 1.67
C ALA A 52 -12.43 14.50 0.70
N GLU A 53 -12.63 15.75 1.15
CA GLU A 53 -12.44 16.94 0.33
C GLU A 53 -10.97 17.17 0.01
N ALA A 54 -10.07 16.94 0.98
CA ALA A 54 -8.64 17.04 0.77
C ALA A 54 -8.13 15.92 -0.15
N ALA A 55 -8.62 14.69 0.02
CA ALA A 55 -8.21 13.54 -0.81
C ALA A 55 -8.49 13.75 -2.30
N GLN A 56 -9.61 14.38 -2.66
CA GLN A 56 -9.96 14.69 -4.05
C GLN A 56 -8.96 15.60 -4.78
N LEU A 57 -8.13 16.35 -4.04
CA LEU A 57 -7.12 17.24 -4.61
C LEU A 57 -5.78 16.57 -4.85
N ILE A 58 -5.63 15.31 -4.40
CA ILE A 58 -4.38 14.59 -4.40
C ILE A 58 -4.42 13.46 -5.43
N LYS A 59 -3.27 13.15 -6.02
CA LYS A 59 -3.06 11.99 -6.88
C LYS A 59 -1.93 11.14 -6.34
N TRP A 60 -2.17 9.84 -6.24
CA TRP A 60 -1.21 8.85 -5.80
C TRP A 60 -0.61 8.10 -6.98
N LYS A 61 0.67 7.76 -6.88
CA LYS A 61 1.34 6.93 -7.86
C LYS A 61 2.40 6.07 -7.19
N VAL A 62 2.38 4.78 -7.45
CA VAL A 62 3.44 3.86 -7.04
C VAL A 62 4.56 3.89 -8.07
N ILE A 63 5.76 4.27 -7.64
CA ILE A 63 6.97 4.39 -8.46
C ILE A 63 8.15 3.63 -7.81
N ALA A 64 9.26 3.48 -8.54
CA ALA A 64 10.47 2.81 -8.04
C ALA A 64 10.21 1.41 -7.42
N ILE A 65 9.33 0.63 -8.06
CA ILE A 65 8.87 -0.68 -7.58
C ILE A 65 9.97 -1.73 -7.72
N ARG A 66 10.15 -2.55 -6.69
CA ARG A 66 11.00 -3.73 -6.68
C ARG A 66 10.31 -4.87 -5.93
N THR A 67 10.30 -6.05 -6.53
CA THR A 67 10.02 -7.30 -5.82
C THR A 67 11.21 -7.63 -4.95
N THR A 68 10.98 -7.80 -3.65
CA THR A 68 12.04 -8.14 -2.67
C THR A 68 12.05 -9.62 -2.33
N ASP A 69 10.90 -10.29 -2.43
CA ASP A 69 10.77 -11.74 -2.21
C ASP A 69 9.56 -12.30 -2.99
N GLU A 70 9.61 -13.61 -3.27
CA GLU A 70 8.50 -14.38 -3.83
C GLU A 70 8.37 -15.70 -3.07
N ASN A 71 7.16 -15.99 -2.58
CA ASN A 71 6.87 -17.26 -1.94
C ASN A 71 6.50 -18.31 -2.99
N GLU A 72 7.42 -19.22 -3.30
CA GLU A 72 7.23 -20.27 -4.32
C GLU A 72 6.04 -21.21 -4.07
N LYS A 73 5.50 -21.29 -2.84
CA LYS A 73 4.35 -22.16 -2.51
C LYS A 73 3.02 -21.49 -2.80
N THR A 74 2.92 -20.19 -2.53
CA THR A 74 1.66 -19.43 -2.61
C THR A 74 1.62 -18.48 -3.80
N GLY A 75 2.77 -18.19 -4.42
CA GLY A 75 2.94 -17.13 -5.41
C GLY A 75 2.86 -15.72 -4.84
N ALA A 76 2.91 -15.58 -3.51
CA ALA A 76 2.84 -14.26 -2.86
C ALA A 76 4.11 -13.45 -3.10
N PHE A 77 3.97 -12.14 -3.26
CA PHE A 77 5.10 -11.23 -3.44
C PHE A 77 5.28 -10.31 -2.25
N GLU A 78 6.53 -10.07 -1.87
CA GLU A 78 6.93 -8.92 -1.06
C GLU A 78 7.51 -7.84 -1.97
N CYS A 79 7.07 -6.61 -1.75
CA CYS A 79 7.38 -5.48 -2.61
C CYS A 79 7.87 -4.29 -1.79
N ALA A 80 8.80 -3.52 -2.37
CA ALA A 80 9.15 -2.20 -1.90
C ALA A 80 9.02 -1.19 -3.04
N ALA A 81 8.58 0.03 -2.72
CA ALA A 81 8.37 1.09 -3.70
C ALA A 81 8.48 2.47 -3.04
N ASN A 82 8.42 3.52 -3.86
CA ASN A 82 8.11 4.86 -3.41
C ASN A 82 6.66 5.18 -3.78
N LEU A 83 5.92 5.73 -2.83
CA LEU A 83 4.59 6.30 -3.05
C LEU A 83 4.75 7.79 -3.31
N GLU A 84 4.49 8.20 -4.54
CA GLU A 84 4.46 9.59 -4.97
C GLU A 84 3.06 10.17 -4.73
N VAL A 85 3.03 11.36 -4.13
CA VAL A 85 1.84 12.14 -3.88
C VAL A 85 1.96 13.48 -4.60
N SER A 86 0.98 13.81 -5.43
CA SER A 86 0.94 15.09 -6.17
C SER A 86 -0.33 15.85 -5.84
N GLY A 87 -0.20 17.12 -5.48
CA GLY A 87 -1.33 17.99 -5.13
C GLY A 87 -1.00 19.48 -5.27
N PRO A 88 -1.86 20.37 -4.75
CA PRO A 88 -1.64 21.83 -4.84
C PRO A 88 -0.32 22.31 -4.22
N GLY A 89 0.23 21.56 -3.26
CA GLY A 89 1.51 21.85 -2.61
C GLY A 89 2.76 21.36 -3.36
N GLY A 90 2.58 20.69 -4.51
CA GLY A 90 3.66 20.07 -5.29
C GLY A 90 3.64 18.54 -5.21
N THR A 91 4.77 17.94 -5.55
CA THR A 91 4.97 16.49 -5.58
C THR A 91 5.97 16.08 -4.52
N HIS A 92 5.63 15.05 -3.74
CA HIS A 92 6.47 14.45 -2.72
C HIS A 92 6.47 12.93 -2.87
N GLU A 93 7.46 12.25 -2.30
CA GLU A 93 7.52 10.79 -2.27
C GLU A 93 7.90 10.29 -0.88
N ALA A 94 7.37 9.11 -0.52
CA ALA A 94 7.73 8.39 0.69
C ALA A 94 7.95 6.91 0.38
N PRO A 95 8.93 6.24 1.02
CA PRO A 95 9.13 4.81 0.83
C PRO A 95 8.00 4.01 1.47
N ILE A 96 7.53 2.97 0.78
CA ILE A 96 6.54 2.01 1.27
C ILE A 96 7.00 0.58 1.02
N THR A 97 6.46 -0.36 1.80
CA THR A 97 6.51 -1.79 1.48
C THR A 97 5.09 -2.32 1.38
N TYR A 98 4.88 -3.36 0.57
CA TYR A 98 3.58 -4.00 0.47
C TYR A 98 3.69 -5.48 0.11
N THR A 99 2.71 -6.28 0.51
CA THR A 99 2.57 -7.68 0.11
C THR A 99 1.45 -7.83 -0.92
N VAL A 100 1.56 -8.84 -1.79
CA VAL A 100 0.49 -9.24 -2.71
C VAL A 100 0.25 -10.73 -2.57
N GLU A 101 -0.97 -11.13 -2.25
CA GLU A 101 -1.33 -12.50 -1.89
C GLU A 101 -2.61 -12.93 -2.60
N LYS A 102 -2.75 -14.24 -2.91
CA LYS A 102 -4.03 -14.79 -3.38
C LYS A 102 -4.97 -15.03 -2.22
N THR A 103 -6.25 -14.76 -2.39
CA THR A 103 -7.30 -15.16 -1.43
C THR A 103 -7.89 -16.52 -1.79
N ASP A 104 -8.55 -17.17 -0.83
CA ASP A 104 -9.25 -18.44 -1.06
C ASP A 104 -10.39 -18.32 -2.10
N ASP A 105 -10.96 -17.12 -2.25
CA ASP A 105 -12.02 -16.81 -3.23
C ASP A 105 -11.47 -16.62 -4.66
N GLY A 106 -10.15 -16.64 -4.85
CA GLY A 106 -9.50 -16.46 -6.14
C GLY A 106 -9.13 -15.03 -6.49
N ASP A 107 -9.45 -14.07 -5.61
CA ASP A 107 -9.05 -12.67 -5.71
C ASP A 107 -7.59 -12.48 -5.24
N PHE A 108 -7.12 -11.24 -5.25
CA PHE A 108 -5.85 -10.89 -4.60
C PHE A 108 -6.02 -9.84 -3.50
N TYR A 109 -5.07 -9.87 -2.59
CA TYR A 109 -5.03 -9.10 -1.36
C TYR A 109 -3.72 -8.32 -1.32
N VAL A 110 -3.82 -7.03 -1.00
CA VAL A 110 -2.65 -6.16 -0.83
C VAL A 110 -2.64 -5.58 0.57
N ASN A 111 -1.48 -5.65 1.21
CA ASN A 111 -1.24 -5.06 2.51
C ASN A 111 -0.10 -4.05 2.43
N VAL A 112 -0.37 -2.77 2.73
CA VAL A 112 0.61 -1.69 2.58
C VAL A 112 1.11 -1.22 3.94
N PHE A 113 2.41 -0.96 4.03
CA PHE A 113 3.10 -0.42 5.20
C PHE A 113 3.82 0.89 4.84
N GLY A 114 3.86 1.83 5.79
CA GLY A 114 4.53 3.13 5.64
C GLY A 114 3.62 4.26 5.16
N LEU A 115 2.29 4.13 5.35
CA LEU A 115 1.28 5.16 5.10
C LEU A 115 1.05 6.07 6.32
#